data_AF-A0A067FSI2-F1
#
_entry.id   AF-A0A067FSI2-F1
#
_cell.length_a   1.000
_cell.length_b   1.000
_cell.length_c   1.000
_cell.angle_alpha   90.00
_cell.angle_beta   90.00
_cell.angle_gamma   90.00
#
_symmetry.space_group_name_H-M   'P 1'
#
loop_
_entity.id
_entity.type
_entity.pdbx_description
1 polymer ?
#
loop_
_entity_poly.entity_id
_entity_poly.type
_entity_poly.pdbx_seq_one_letter_code
_entity_poly.pdbx_strand_id
1 'polypeptide(L)'
;MKSDHTQPSTQPDIPFLIDAPKSLEEFCALVENCSNADKIMVINRIRASNAIKLAAENRKKMQVFYGVLLQYFAVSANKKPLNFELLNLLVMPLMEMSVEIPYFAAICARQRILRTRTQLCEDIKNPENGCWPSLKTLFLLKLWSMIFPCSDFRHVVMTPAILLMCEYLMRCPVMSGRDIAIGSFLCSMVLSVSRQSRKFCPEVIAFLRTLLVASTDSKPTSYQESEFHHLMEFKALTPLLCIRDCVNNINPLNFLMIMELPDDSSFFSSDNFRASVLMTVIETLRGFVDIYGGLNSFPELFLPLARLLLDLAQQENMPAALQEKFKDAAEVIKKKVDEHHMVRRPLQMHKKNPVPIKLLNPKFEENFVKGRDYDPDRERAEARKLKKLIKREAKGAARELRKDNYFLSQVKEKEKAMLAEEKAEKFGKAKAFLQEQEHAFKSGQLGRGRKRRK
;
A
#
# COMPACT_ATOMS: atom_id res chain seq x y z
N MET A 1 -70.23 8.99 42.10
CA MET A 1 -69.20 9.99 41.76
C MET A 1 -67.85 9.53 42.28
N LYS A 2 -67.02 8.99 41.39
CA LYS A 2 -65.55 9.02 41.42
C LYS A 2 -65.11 8.44 40.08
N SER A 3 -64.67 9.35 39.23
CA SER A 3 -64.13 9.14 37.89
C SER A 3 -62.67 8.70 38.01
N ASP A 4 -62.38 7.44 37.70
CA ASP A 4 -61.00 7.02 37.43
C ASP A 4 -60.74 7.20 35.93
N HIS A 5 -59.97 8.24 35.62
CA HIS A 5 -59.40 8.48 34.31
C HIS A 5 -58.30 7.45 34.02
N THR A 6 -58.63 6.38 33.30
CA THR A 6 -57.64 5.59 32.57
C THR A 6 -57.17 6.39 31.35
N GLN A 7 -55.99 6.99 31.43
CA GLN A 7 -55.26 7.44 30.25
C GLN A 7 -54.72 6.20 29.52
N PRO A 8 -55.08 5.96 28.25
CA PRO A 8 -54.43 4.93 27.45
C PRO A 8 -53.06 5.44 27.00
N SER A 9 -52.00 4.74 27.40
CA SER A 9 -50.66 4.92 26.84
C SER A 9 -50.64 4.33 25.43
N THR A 10 -50.95 5.15 24.43
CA THR A 10 -50.93 4.78 23.01
C THR A 10 -49.49 4.72 22.49
N GLN A 11 -48.74 3.68 22.84
CA GLN A 11 -47.53 3.32 22.08
C GLN A 11 -47.89 2.18 21.13
N PRO A 12 -47.59 2.30 19.81
CA PRO A 12 -47.81 1.20 18.88
C PRO A 12 -46.90 0.03 19.27
N ASP A 13 -47.48 -1.13 19.57
CA ASP A 13 -46.73 -2.36 19.88
C ASP A 13 -45.87 -2.74 18.66
N ILE A 14 -44.57 -2.48 18.75
CA ILE A 14 -43.62 -2.80 17.69
C ILE A 14 -43.50 -4.33 17.64
N PRO A 15 -43.61 -4.98 16.47
CA PRO A 15 -43.40 -6.43 16.34
C PRO A 15 -41.97 -6.86 16.69
N PHE A 16 -41.78 -8.03 17.28
CA PHE A 16 -40.46 -8.58 17.59
C PHE A 16 -39.77 -9.20 16.37
N LEU A 17 -40.54 -9.76 15.44
CA LEU A 17 -40.05 -10.30 14.18
C LEU A 17 -40.43 -9.34 13.05
N ILE A 18 -39.41 -8.72 12.45
CA ILE A 18 -39.57 -7.80 11.34
C ILE A 18 -38.68 -8.29 10.20
N ASP A 19 -39.26 -8.45 9.02
CA ASP A 19 -38.52 -8.77 7.81
C ASP A 19 -37.72 -7.57 7.32
N ALA A 20 -36.55 -7.83 6.72
CA ALA A 20 -35.69 -6.77 6.21
C ALA A 20 -36.34 -6.07 4.99
N PRO A 21 -36.58 -4.75 5.06
CA PRO A 21 -37.21 -4.02 3.95
C PRO A 21 -36.27 -3.95 2.75
N LYS A 22 -36.85 -4.08 1.56
CA LYS A 22 -36.12 -4.11 0.28
C LYS A 22 -36.05 -2.73 -0.36
N SER A 23 -36.98 -1.84 -0.04
CA SER A 23 -37.08 -0.49 -0.58
C SER A 23 -37.09 0.58 0.51
N LEU A 24 -36.78 1.82 0.12
CA LEU A 24 -36.85 2.97 1.02
C LEU A 24 -38.29 3.25 1.45
N GLU A 25 -39.25 3.07 0.55
CA GLU A 25 -40.67 3.30 0.80
C GLU A 25 -41.22 2.33 1.84
N GLU A 26 -40.89 1.04 1.72
CA GLU A 26 -41.21 0.02 2.73
C GLU A 26 -40.65 0.39 4.11
N PHE A 27 -39.40 0.84 4.17
CA PHE A 27 -38.79 1.24 5.43
C PHE A 27 -39.41 2.51 6.01
N CYS A 28 -39.75 3.50 5.18
CA CYS A 28 -40.44 4.71 5.63
C CYS A 28 -41.82 4.36 6.20
N ALA A 29 -42.60 3.53 5.51
CA ALA A 29 -43.93 3.10 5.98
C ALA A 29 -43.88 2.40 7.35
N LEU A 30 -42.83 1.61 7.60
CA LEU A 30 -42.61 0.96 8.90
C LEU A 30 -42.28 1.93 10.04
N VAL A 31 -41.76 3.12 9.72
CA VAL A 31 -41.08 4.01 10.67
C VAL A 31 -41.77 5.40 10.77
N GLU A 32 -42.74 5.68 9.91
CA GLU A 32 -43.38 6.99 9.75
C GLU A 32 -44.00 7.55 11.03
N ASN A 33 -44.61 6.70 11.87
CA ASN A 33 -45.31 7.10 13.09
C ASN A 33 -44.56 6.77 14.39
N CYS A 34 -43.30 6.35 14.30
CA CYS A 34 -42.50 5.93 15.46
C CYS A 34 -41.71 7.12 16.06
N SER A 35 -41.51 7.11 17.38
CA SER A 35 -40.56 8.04 18.02
C SER A 35 -39.12 7.72 17.60
N ASN A 36 -38.17 8.66 17.72
CA ASN A 36 -36.77 8.45 17.35
C ASN A 36 -36.17 7.18 17.99
N ALA A 37 -36.47 6.91 19.26
CA ALA A 37 -36.03 5.71 19.96
C ALA A 37 -36.64 4.43 19.39
N ASP A 38 -37.93 4.48 19.06
CA ASP A 38 -38.65 3.36 18.44
C ASP A 38 -38.09 3.04 17.05
N LYS A 39 -37.70 4.05 16.26
CA LYS A 39 -37.05 3.82 14.95
C LYS A 39 -35.78 2.98 15.09
N ILE A 40 -34.97 3.29 16.10
CA ILE A 40 -33.74 2.54 16.39
C ILE A 40 -34.07 1.15 16.91
N MET A 41 -35.09 1.02 17.75
CA MET A 41 -35.56 -0.29 18.21
C MET A 41 -35.99 -1.17 17.03
N VAL A 42 -36.75 -0.63 16.07
CA VAL A 42 -37.14 -1.31 14.83
C VAL A 42 -35.90 -1.75 14.04
N ILE A 43 -34.93 -0.85 13.82
CA ILE A 43 -33.68 -1.18 13.11
C ILE A 43 -32.92 -2.31 13.81
N ASN A 44 -32.80 -2.26 15.14
CA ASN A 44 -32.11 -3.29 15.92
C ASN A 44 -32.86 -4.63 15.88
N ARG A 45 -34.19 -4.61 15.90
CA ARG A 45 -35.01 -5.83 15.75
C ARG A 45 -34.89 -6.43 14.35
N ILE A 46 -34.89 -5.61 13.28
CA ILE A 46 -34.65 -6.08 11.91
C ILE A 46 -33.28 -6.76 11.80
N ARG A 47 -32.24 -6.18 12.42
CA ARG A 47 -30.89 -6.75 12.44
C ARG A 47 -30.82 -8.05 13.22
N ALA A 48 -31.49 -8.11 14.38
CA ALA A 48 -31.52 -9.31 15.22
C ALA A 48 -32.28 -10.46 14.55
N SER A 49 -33.45 -10.19 13.96
CA SER A 49 -34.27 -11.19 13.27
C SER A 49 -33.59 -11.74 12.02
N ASN A 50 -32.83 -10.92 11.31
CA ASN A 50 -32.13 -11.27 10.07
C ASN A 50 -30.61 -11.38 10.27
N ALA A 51 -30.15 -11.82 11.44
CA ALA A 51 -28.72 -11.94 11.71
C ALA A 51 -28.04 -12.92 10.73
N ILE A 52 -26.84 -12.58 10.27
CA ILE A 52 -26.05 -13.37 9.31
C ILE A 52 -25.69 -14.76 9.90
N LYS A 53 -25.60 -14.85 11.23
CA LYS A 53 -25.34 -16.11 11.95
C LYS A 53 -26.49 -17.12 11.83
N LEU A 54 -27.72 -16.66 11.59
CA LEU A 54 -28.90 -17.53 11.53
C LEU A 54 -29.00 -18.27 10.19
N ALA A 55 -28.79 -17.55 9.07
CA ALA A 55 -28.83 -18.14 7.74
C ALA A 55 -27.94 -17.37 6.75
N ALA A 56 -27.26 -18.07 5.85
CA ALA A 56 -26.38 -17.46 4.85
C ALA A 56 -27.15 -16.52 3.88
N GLU A 57 -28.42 -16.80 3.62
CA GLU A 57 -29.30 -15.98 2.77
C GLU A 57 -29.55 -14.59 3.37
N ASN A 58 -29.53 -14.47 4.71
CA ASN A 58 -29.73 -13.20 5.40
C ASN A 58 -28.64 -12.19 5.10
N ARG A 59 -27.45 -12.63 4.67
CA ARG A 59 -26.38 -11.72 4.24
C ARG A 59 -26.82 -10.83 3.08
N LYS A 60 -27.53 -11.37 2.09
CA LYS A 60 -28.04 -10.58 0.95
C LYS A 60 -29.13 -9.60 1.42
N LYS A 61 -30.02 -10.04 2.32
CA LYS A 61 -31.05 -9.18 2.92
C LYS A 61 -30.43 -8.00 3.69
N MET A 62 -29.41 -8.25 4.52
CA MET A 62 -28.70 -7.22 5.28
C MET A 62 -27.90 -6.26 4.40
N GLN A 63 -27.35 -6.73 3.27
CA GLN A 63 -26.74 -5.85 2.28
C GLN A 63 -27.76 -4.88 1.69
N VAL A 64 -28.91 -5.38 1.21
CA VAL A 64 -29.97 -4.52 0.67
C VAL A 64 -30.45 -3.54 1.74
N PHE A 65 -30.70 -4.03 2.95
CA PHE A 65 -31.14 -3.19 4.07
C PHE A 65 -30.12 -2.11 4.45
N TYR A 66 -28.82 -2.41 4.45
CA TYR A 66 -27.78 -1.40 4.66
C TYR A 66 -27.83 -0.30 3.59
N GLY A 67 -28.04 -0.66 2.33
CA GLY A 67 -28.23 0.29 1.24
C GLY A 67 -29.44 1.20 1.44
N VAL A 68 -30.55 0.63 1.90
CA VAL A 68 -31.79 1.35 2.26
C VAL A 68 -31.57 2.27 3.44
N LEU A 69 -30.93 1.79 4.52
CA LEU A 69 -30.66 2.57 5.72
C LEU A 69 -29.72 3.75 5.43
N LEU A 70 -28.67 3.52 4.62
CA LEU A 70 -27.79 4.58 4.17
C LEU A 70 -28.51 5.60 3.28
N GLN A 71 -29.48 5.16 2.47
CA GLN A 71 -30.35 6.06 1.71
C GLN A 71 -31.28 6.87 2.63
N TYR A 72 -31.86 6.22 3.63
CA TYR A 72 -32.72 6.86 4.63
C TYR A 72 -31.96 7.91 5.44
N PHE A 73 -30.73 7.62 5.85
CA PHE A 73 -29.83 8.59 6.48
C PHE A 73 -29.62 9.81 5.57
N ALA A 74 -29.33 9.56 4.29
CA ALA A 74 -29.08 10.63 3.33
C ALA A 74 -30.32 11.48 3.03
N VAL A 75 -31.52 10.88 2.98
CA VAL A 75 -32.79 11.59 2.78
C VAL A 75 -33.16 12.38 4.03
N SER A 76 -32.99 11.78 5.21
CA SER A 76 -33.24 12.44 6.50
C SER A 76 -32.36 13.66 6.70
N ALA A 77 -31.12 13.63 6.20
CA ALA A 77 -30.21 14.79 6.22
C ALA A 77 -30.64 15.97 5.32
N ASN A 78 -31.60 15.76 4.40
CA ASN A 78 -32.16 16.83 3.55
C ASN A 78 -33.56 17.29 4.02
N LYS A 79 -34.20 16.60 4.96
CA LYS A 79 -35.52 17.00 5.48
C LYS A 79 -35.39 18.25 6.34
N LYS A 80 -36.32 19.20 6.17
CA LYS A 80 -36.45 20.41 6.99
C LYS A 80 -37.75 20.32 7.80
N PRO A 81 -37.76 20.51 9.13
CA PRO A 81 -36.61 20.76 10.02
C PRO A 81 -35.69 19.55 10.16
N LEU A 82 -34.40 19.79 10.41
CA LEU A 82 -33.40 18.74 10.54
C LEU A 82 -33.56 17.99 11.88
N ASN A 83 -33.76 16.67 11.81
CA ASN A 83 -33.76 15.82 13.00
C ASN A 83 -32.34 15.29 13.29
N PHE A 84 -31.52 16.13 13.94
CA PHE A 84 -30.12 15.81 14.25
C PHE A 84 -29.97 14.63 15.23
N GLU A 85 -30.89 14.51 16.19
CA GLU A 85 -30.90 13.41 17.15
C GLU A 85 -31.04 12.06 16.43
N LEU A 86 -32.00 11.95 15.50
CA LEU A 86 -32.19 10.74 14.71
C LEU A 86 -30.93 10.40 13.89
N LEU A 87 -30.29 11.40 13.25
CA LEU A 87 -29.08 11.16 12.46
C LEU A 87 -27.95 10.61 13.33
N ASN A 88 -27.74 11.14 14.53
CA ASN A 88 -26.73 10.62 15.46
C ASN A 88 -27.05 9.20 15.91
N LEU A 89 -28.32 8.92 16.22
CA LEU A 89 -28.74 7.58 16.62
C LEU A 89 -28.56 6.55 15.49
N LEU A 90 -28.71 6.96 14.22
CA LEU A 90 -28.50 6.09 13.06
C LEU A 90 -27.02 5.75 12.80
N VAL A 91 -26.07 6.53 13.34
CA VAL A 91 -24.63 6.28 13.14
C VAL A 91 -24.23 4.92 13.70
N MET A 92 -24.66 4.58 14.91
CA MET A 92 -24.23 3.34 15.57
C MET A 92 -24.72 2.09 14.81
N PRO A 93 -26.00 1.94 14.42
CA PRO A 93 -26.43 0.82 13.58
C PRO A 93 -25.68 0.74 12.25
N LEU A 94 -25.40 1.87 11.59
CA LEU A 94 -24.64 1.89 10.33
C LEU A 94 -23.18 1.44 10.52
N MET A 95 -22.54 1.85 11.62
CA MET A 95 -21.20 1.40 11.99
C MET A 95 -21.18 -0.12 12.23
N GLU A 96 -22.08 -0.64 13.06
CA GLU A 96 -22.11 -2.06 13.37
C GLU A 96 -22.40 -2.92 12.13
N MET A 97 -23.37 -2.54 11.31
CA MET A 97 -23.64 -3.22 10.04
C MET A 97 -22.45 -3.15 9.09
N SER A 98 -21.69 -2.05 9.06
CA SER A 98 -20.51 -1.95 8.21
C SER A 98 -19.41 -2.95 8.60
N VAL A 99 -19.30 -3.31 9.89
CA VAL A 99 -18.37 -4.34 10.39
C VAL A 99 -18.84 -5.73 9.96
N GLU A 100 -20.15 -5.97 9.94
CA GLU A 100 -20.74 -7.25 9.50
C GLU A 100 -20.61 -7.49 7.99
N ILE A 101 -20.70 -6.42 7.17
CA ILE A 101 -20.66 -6.49 5.69
C ILE A 101 -19.69 -5.47 5.05
N PRO A 102 -18.38 -5.54 5.36
CA PRO A 102 -17.41 -4.47 5.04
C PRO A 102 -17.24 -4.21 3.54
N TYR A 103 -17.17 -5.28 2.73
CA TYR A 103 -17.02 -5.15 1.27
C TYR A 103 -18.20 -4.42 0.64
N PHE A 104 -19.43 -4.74 1.06
CA PHE A 104 -20.63 -4.10 0.51
C PHE A 104 -20.74 -2.65 0.96
N ALA A 105 -20.45 -2.37 2.24
CA ALA A 105 -20.42 -1.01 2.77
C ALA A 105 -19.42 -0.13 2.00
N ALA A 106 -18.23 -0.64 1.72
CA ALA A 106 -17.22 0.06 0.93
C ALA A 106 -17.66 0.31 -0.52
N ILE A 107 -18.32 -0.66 -1.16
CA ILE A 107 -18.86 -0.50 -2.53
C ILE A 107 -19.94 0.59 -2.54
N CYS A 108 -20.88 0.57 -1.59
CA CYS A 108 -21.94 1.58 -1.49
C CYS A 108 -21.37 2.99 -1.28
N ALA A 109 -20.41 3.14 -0.37
CA ALA A 109 -19.75 4.41 -0.11
C ALA A 109 -19.01 4.92 -1.36
N ARG A 110 -18.22 4.05 -2.00
CA ARG A 110 -17.49 4.39 -3.24
C ARG A 110 -18.42 4.79 -4.37
N GLN A 111 -19.51 4.07 -4.59
CA GLN A 111 -20.51 4.42 -5.63
C GLN A 111 -21.15 5.77 -5.35
N ARG A 112 -21.48 6.09 -4.09
CA ARG A 112 -22.02 7.41 -3.72
C ARG A 112 -20.99 8.53 -3.92
N ILE A 113 -19.74 8.34 -3.52
CA ILE A 113 -18.65 9.30 -3.77
C ILE A 113 -18.48 9.57 -5.26
N LEU A 114 -18.49 8.52 -6.09
CA LEU A 114 -18.38 8.65 -7.54
C LEU A 114 -19.57 9.44 -8.13
N ARG A 115 -20.80 9.15 -7.70
CA ARG A 115 -21.99 9.89 -8.12
C ARG A 115 -21.93 11.36 -7.71
N THR A 116 -21.51 11.63 -6.48
CA THR A 116 -21.34 13.00 -5.98
C THR A 116 -20.26 13.74 -6.78
N ARG A 117 -19.15 13.09 -7.12
CA ARG A 117 -18.11 13.68 -7.97
C ARG A 117 -18.63 13.98 -9.38
N THR A 118 -19.39 13.06 -9.98
CA THR A 118 -19.97 13.32 -11.32
C THR A 118 -20.94 14.49 -11.29
N GLN A 119 -21.74 14.62 -10.23
CA GLN A 119 -22.63 15.78 -10.02
C GLN A 119 -21.83 17.07 -9.90
N LEU A 120 -20.80 17.09 -9.05
CA LEU A 120 -19.88 18.22 -8.91
C LEU A 120 -19.28 18.65 -10.27
N CYS A 121 -18.84 17.70 -11.09
CA CYS A 121 -18.29 18.01 -12.42
C CYS A 121 -19.32 18.65 -13.37
N GLU A 122 -20.60 18.32 -13.25
CA GLU A 122 -21.67 18.98 -14.02
C GLU A 122 -22.03 20.34 -13.42
N ASP A 123 -22.10 20.46 -12.09
CA ASP A 123 -22.40 21.70 -11.38
C ASP A 123 -21.33 22.77 -11.63
N ILE A 124 -20.05 22.38 -11.74
CA ILE A 124 -18.96 23.29 -12.09
C ILE A 124 -19.13 23.89 -13.50
N LYS A 125 -19.76 23.18 -14.44
CA LYS A 125 -20.01 23.72 -15.79
C LYS A 125 -21.06 24.82 -15.76
N ASN A 126 -22.02 24.74 -14.83
CA ASN A 126 -23.14 25.67 -14.68
C ASN A 126 -23.12 26.30 -13.27
N PRO A 127 -22.26 27.29 -13.02
CA PRO A 127 -21.99 27.83 -11.68
C PRO A 127 -23.19 28.55 -11.04
N GLU A 128 -24.26 28.83 -11.77
CA GLU A 128 -25.46 29.51 -11.27
C GLU A 128 -26.24 28.70 -10.22
N ASN A 129 -26.12 27.37 -10.23
CA ASN A 129 -26.89 26.49 -9.33
C ASN A 129 -26.18 26.18 -8.00
N GLY A 130 -25.03 26.81 -7.74
CA GLY A 130 -24.18 26.50 -6.59
C GLY A 130 -23.43 25.18 -6.75
N CYS A 131 -22.11 25.22 -6.53
CA CYS A 131 -21.22 24.06 -6.72
C CYS A 131 -20.79 23.41 -5.40
N TRP A 132 -21.21 23.96 -4.26
CA TRP A 132 -20.82 23.52 -2.92
C TRP A 132 -21.66 22.31 -2.45
N PRO A 133 -21.09 21.41 -1.62
CA PRO A 133 -21.77 20.18 -1.23
C PRO A 133 -23.00 20.44 -0.36
N SER A 134 -24.08 19.73 -0.67
CA SER A 134 -25.29 19.71 0.16
C SER A 134 -25.04 19.16 1.58
N LEU A 135 -25.95 19.47 2.51
CA LEU A 135 -25.90 18.97 3.89
C LEU A 135 -25.82 17.43 3.95
N LYS A 136 -26.61 16.74 3.11
CA LYS A 136 -26.53 15.29 2.92
C LYS A 136 -25.11 14.81 2.59
N THR A 137 -24.43 15.48 1.66
CA THR A 137 -23.08 15.09 1.24
C THR A 137 -22.08 15.25 2.40
N LEU A 138 -22.18 16.35 3.15
CA LEU A 138 -21.32 16.61 4.31
C LEU A 138 -21.53 15.56 5.41
N PHE A 139 -22.77 15.25 5.76
CA PHE A 139 -23.07 14.19 6.75
C PHE A 139 -22.59 12.81 6.30
N LEU A 140 -22.73 12.48 5.01
CA LEU A 140 -22.22 11.21 4.48
C LEU A 140 -20.69 11.14 4.56
N LEU A 141 -19.98 12.20 4.17
CA LEU A 141 -18.53 12.26 4.29
C LEU A 141 -18.08 12.14 5.76
N LYS A 142 -18.79 12.81 6.68
CA LYS A 142 -18.53 12.69 8.12
C LYS A 142 -18.79 11.27 8.63
N LEU A 143 -19.89 10.65 8.24
CA LEU A 143 -20.21 9.26 8.59
C LEU A 143 -19.12 8.31 8.09
N TRP A 144 -18.66 8.43 6.84
CA TRP A 144 -17.60 7.59 6.31
C TRP A 144 -16.27 7.78 7.02
N SER A 145 -15.95 8.99 7.49
CA SER A 145 -14.76 9.24 8.32
C SER A 145 -14.81 8.55 9.69
N MET A 146 -16.01 8.23 10.19
CA MET A 146 -16.18 7.46 11.42
C MET A 146 -16.15 5.95 11.14
N ILE A 147 -16.75 5.49 10.05
CA ILE A 147 -16.83 4.07 9.67
C ILE A 147 -15.48 3.51 9.23
N PHE A 148 -14.75 4.24 8.38
CA PHE A 148 -13.56 3.73 7.72
C PHE A 148 -12.27 4.34 8.30
N PRO A 149 -11.19 3.56 8.39
CA PRO A 149 -9.92 4.04 8.91
C PRO A 149 -9.34 5.16 8.04
N CYS A 150 -8.91 6.24 8.69
CA CYS A 150 -8.32 7.40 8.02
C CYS A 150 -6.80 7.29 7.86
N SER A 151 -6.13 6.44 8.66
CA SER A 151 -4.67 6.32 8.76
C SER A 151 -3.99 5.60 7.60
N ASP A 152 -4.71 4.75 6.86
CA ASP A 152 -4.13 3.88 5.84
C ASP A 152 -3.44 4.68 4.74
N PHE A 153 -2.34 4.16 4.20
CA PHE A 153 -1.63 4.78 3.06
C PHE A 153 -2.58 4.98 1.87
N ARG A 154 -3.32 3.93 1.50
CA ARG A 154 -4.35 3.96 0.46
C ARG A 154 -5.56 3.16 0.91
N HIS A 155 -6.72 3.81 0.97
CA HIS A 155 -7.98 3.20 1.36
C HIS A 155 -9.03 3.38 0.26
N VAL A 156 -9.85 2.34 0.00
CA VAL A 156 -10.79 2.31 -1.14
C VAL A 156 -11.88 3.38 -1.07
N VAL A 157 -12.29 3.77 0.14
CA VAL A 157 -13.32 4.81 0.40
C VAL A 157 -12.70 6.15 0.84
N MET A 158 -11.92 6.18 1.92
CA MET A 158 -11.33 7.42 2.43
C MET A 158 -10.39 8.14 1.48
N THR A 159 -9.55 7.45 0.69
CA THR A 159 -8.70 8.14 -0.30
C THR A 159 -9.53 8.94 -1.32
N PRO A 160 -10.54 8.35 -2.01
CA PRO A 160 -11.39 9.15 -2.90
C PRO A 160 -12.28 10.16 -2.15
N ALA A 161 -12.67 9.91 -0.90
CA ALA A 161 -13.41 10.90 -0.11
C ALA A 161 -12.56 12.15 0.19
N ILE A 162 -11.28 11.97 0.56
CA ILE A 162 -10.34 13.09 0.77
C ILE A 162 -10.10 13.84 -0.52
N LEU A 163 -9.88 13.13 -1.64
CA LEU A 163 -9.74 13.76 -2.94
C LEU A 163 -10.98 14.57 -3.33
N LEU A 164 -12.18 14.05 -3.07
CA LEU A 164 -13.43 14.79 -3.32
C LEU A 164 -13.52 16.05 -2.44
N MET A 165 -13.18 15.97 -1.15
CA MET A 165 -13.14 17.14 -0.27
C MET A 165 -12.16 18.21 -0.79
N CYS A 166 -10.96 17.80 -1.22
CA CYS A 166 -9.96 18.71 -1.77
C CYS A 166 -10.40 19.27 -3.13
N GLU A 167 -11.10 18.49 -3.95
CA GLU A 167 -11.65 18.91 -5.23
C GLU A 167 -12.73 20.00 -5.05
N TYR A 168 -13.61 19.85 -4.06
CA TYR A 168 -14.54 20.92 -3.66
C TYR A 168 -13.77 22.19 -3.25
N LEU A 169 -12.77 22.05 -2.37
CA LEU A 169 -12.01 23.19 -1.87
C LEU A 169 -11.21 23.92 -2.95
N MET A 170 -10.85 23.28 -4.06
CA MET A 170 -10.09 23.93 -5.15
C MET A 170 -10.96 24.46 -6.27
N ARG A 171 -11.98 23.69 -6.69
CA ARG A 171 -12.69 23.95 -7.95
C ARG A 171 -13.96 24.77 -7.77
N CYS A 172 -14.51 24.83 -6.56
CA CYS A 172 -15.75 25.55 -6.30
C CYS A 172 -15.47 27.04 -6.09
N PRO A 173 -15.99 27.95 -6.95
CA PRO A 173 -15.92 29.38 -6.66
C PRO A 173 -16.68 29.71 -5.38
N VAL A 174 -16.09 30.59 -4.57
CA VAL A 174 -16.74 31.15 -3.38
C VAL A 174 -17.52 32.39 -3.81
N MET A 175 -18.85 32.34 -3.72
CA MET A 175 -19.74 33.44 -4.12
C MET A 175 -20.47 34.06 -2.93
N SER A 176 -20.79 33.26 -1.91
CA SER A 176 -21.58 33.66 -0.75
C SER A 176 -20.84 33.42 0.57
N GLY A 177 -21.29 34.06 1.66
CA GLY A 177 -20.81 33.74 3.01
C GLY A 177 -21.13 32.30 3.43
N ARG A 178 -22.21 31.72 2.89
CA ARG A 178 -22.55 30.31 3.11
C ARG A 178 -21.48 29.38 2.54
N ASP A 179 -20.99 29.67 1.33
CA ASP A 179 -19.91 28.92 0.69
C ASP A 179 -18.64 28.92 1.55
N ILE A 180 -18.31 30.09 2.14
CA ILE A 180 -17.18 30.24 3.07
C ILE A 180 -17.36 29.35 4.30
N ALA A 181 -18.56 29.30 4.88
CA ALA A 181 -18.85 28.45 6.02
C ALA A 181 -18.76 26.96 5.66
N ILE A 182 -19.25 26.54 4.49
CA ILE A 182 -19.15 25.16 4.00
C ILE A 182 -17.69 24.79 3.75
N GLY A 183 -16.91 25.65 3.10
CA GLY A 183 -15.49 25.44 2.87
C GLY A 183 -14.68 25.38 4.16
N SER A 184 -14.97 26.25 5.12
CA SER A 184 -14.35 26.22 6.46
C SER A 184 -14.67 24.92 7.21
N PHE A 185 -15.92 24.44 7.11
CA PHE A 185 -16.31 23.15 7.68
C PHE A 185 -15.56 21.99 6.99
N LEU A 186 -15.44 21.99 5.66
CA LEU A 186 -14.65 20.99 4.93
C LEU A 186 -13.17 21.00 5.37
N CYS A 187 -12.56 22.17 5.55
CA CYS A 187 -11.20 22.29 6.08
C CYS A 187 -11.06 21.64 7.46
N SER A 188 -12.03 21.86 8.35
CA SER A 188 -12.07 21.23 9.67
C SER A 188 -12.25 19.70 9.59
N MET A 189 -13.02 19.21 8.61
CA MET A 189 -13.21 17.78 8.39
C MET A 189 -11.93 17.14 7.84
N VAL A 190 -11.27 17.76 6.85
CA VAL A 190 -9.98 17.30 6.34
C VAL A 190 -8.94 17.31 7.45
N LEU A 191 -8.91 18.34 8.31
CA LEU A 191 -8.04 18.37 9.49
C LEU A 191 -8.25 17.15 10.39
N SER A 192 -9.51 16.78 10.66
CA SER A 192 -9.84 15.64 11.51
C SER A 192 -9.35 14.31 10.92
N VAL A 193 -9.42 14.15 9.60
CA VAL A 193 -8.96 12.97 8.86
C VAL A 193 -7.42 12.95 8.74
N SER A 194 -6.81 14.10 8.51
CA SER A 194 -5.36 14.25 8.37
C SER A 194 -4.60 14.15 9.69
N ARG A 195 -5.28 14.36 10.84
CA ARG A 195 -4.66 14.22 12.17
C ARG A 195 -4.04 12.83 12.40
N GLN A 196 -4.71 11.78 11.93
CA GLN A 196 -4.20 10.41 12.04
C GLN A 196 -3.26 10.04 10.90
N SER A 197 -3.59 10.45 9.66
CA SER A 197 -2.84 10.02 8.47
C SER A 197 -1.56 10.83 8.21
N ARG A 198 -1.45 12.04 8.77
CA ARG A 198 -0.38 13.03 8.52
C ARG A 198 -0.13 13.29 7.03
N LYS A 199 -1.11 13.04 6.17
CA LYS A 199 -1.04 13.32 4.73
C LYS A 199 -1.11 14.82 4.51
N PHE A 200 -0.24 15.32 3.65
CA PHE A 200 -0.24 16.71 3.26
C PHE A 200 -1.33 16.99 2.23
N CYS A 201 -2.22 17.94 2.54
CA CYS A 201 -3.31 18.42 1.68
C CYS A 201 -3.07 19.91 1.36
N PRO A 202 -2.41 20.24 0.23
CA PRO A 202 -2.09 21.62 -0.13
C PRO A 202 -3.35 22.48 -0.38
N GLU A 203 -4.42 21.88 -0.89
CA GLU A 203 -5.68 22.54 -1.24
C GLU A 203 -6.30 23.26 -0.04
N VAL A 204 -6.21 22.63 1.13
CA VAL A 204 -6.74 23.19 2.38
C VAL A 204 -5.93 24.41 2.81
N ILE A 205 -4.59 24.33 2.71
CA ILE A 205 -3.71 25.44 3.07
C ILE A 205 -3.91 26.61 2.11
N ALA A 206 -4.08 26.34 0.81
CA ALA A 206 -4.41 27.34 -0.19
C ALA A 206 -5.77 27.99 0.09
N PHE A 207 -6.81 27.20 0.41
CA PHE A 207 -8.13 27.73 0.76
C PHE A 207 -8.08 28.64 1.98
N LEU A 208 -7.46 28.18 3.08
CA LEU A 208 -7.30 28.97 4.32
C LEU A 208 -6.51 30.26 4.06
N ARG A 209 -5.41 30.19 3.28
CA ARG A 209 -4.66 31.39 2.85
C ARG A 209 -5.57 32.37 2.13
N THR A 210 -6.39 31.88 1.20
CA THR A 210 -7.22 32.76 0.37
C THR A 210 -8.33 33.42 1.18
N LEU A 211 -8.90 32.74 2.19
CA LEU A 211 -9.81 33.37 3.14
C LEU A 211 -9.14 34.48 3.96
N LEU A 212 -7.90 34.27 4.41
CA LEU A 212 -7.13 35.29 5.15
C LEU A 212 -6.81 36.50 4.26
N VAL A 213 -6.46 36.28 3.00
CA VAL A 213 -6.25 37.37 2.03
C VAL A 213 -7.57 38.10 1.74
N ALA A 214 -8.70 37.40 1.67
CA ALA A 214 -10.01 38.02 1.49
C ALA A 214 -10.48 38.87 2.70
N SER A 215 -9.79 38.76 3.85
CA SER A 215 -9.99 39.65 5.01
C SER A 215 -9.06 40.87 5.02
N THR A 216 -8.10 41.00 4.11
CA THR A 216 -7.24 42.19 4.06
C THR A 216 -7.93 43.38 3.39
N ASP A 217 -7.82 44.57 4.01
CA ASP A 217 -8.34 45.84 3.46
C ASP A 217 -7.46 46.42 2.35
N SER A 218 -6.18 46.06 2.36
CA SER A 218 -5.20 46.56 1.40
C SER A 218 -5.39 45.91 0.04
N LYS A 219 -5.36 46.71 -1.04
CA LYS A 219 -5.15 46.17 -2.38
C LYS A 219 -3.88 45.32 -2.35
N PRO A 220 -3.87 44.11 -2.97
CA PRO A 220 -2.74 43.19 -2.88
C PRO A 220 -1.47 43.92 -3.33
N THR A 221 -0.59 44.20 -2.37
CA THR A 221 0.57 45.05 -2.58
C THR A 221 1.66 44.19 -3.21
N SER A 222 2.02 44.55 -4.45
CA SER A 222 3.21 44.15 -5.21
C SER A 222 3.25 42.74 -5.82
N TYR A 223 3.58 42.76 -7.11
CA TYR A 223 3.70 41.71 -8.14
C TYR A 223 4.72 40.57 -7.85
N GLN A 224 5.13 40.32 -6.61
CA GLN A 224 6.10 39.26 -6.29
C GLN A 224 5.52 38.01 -5.63
N GLU A 225 4.31 38.06 -5.08
CA GLU A 225 3.65 36.87 -4.49
C GLU A 225 2.63 36.20 -5.41
N SER A 226 2.47 36.72 -6.63
CA SER A 226 1.40 36.42 -7.60
C SER A 226 1.37 35.00 -8.15
N GLU A 227 2.42 34.19 -8.04
CA GLU A 227 2.45 32.87 -8.70
C GLU A 227 1.56 31.81 -8.02
N PHE A 228 1.21 31.97 -6.74
CA PHE A 228 0.32 31.03 -6.03
C PHE A 228 -1.16 31.47 -5.95
N HIS A 229 -1.47 32.71 -6.35
CA HIS A 229 -2.84 33.25 -6.27
C HIS A 229 -3.76 32.75 -7.40
N HIS A 230 -3.25 32.04 -8.39
CA HIS A 230 -3.99 31.67 -9.59
C HIS A 230 -4.73 30.32 -9.54
N LEU A 231 -4.67 29.58 -8.43
CA LEU A 231 -5.30 28.25 -8.37
C LEU A 231 -6.76 28.25 -7.89
N MET A 232 -7.22 29.31 -7.22
CA MET A 232 -8.62 29.48 -6.83
C MET A 232 -9.14 30.83 -7.33
N GLU A 233 -10.04 30.79 -8.30
CA GLU A 233 -10.71 32.00 -8.79
C GLU A 233 -11.84 32.41 -7.84
N PHE A 234 -11.55 33.36 -6.94
CA PHE A 234 -12.62 34.21 -6.41
C PHE A 234 -13.15 35.04 -7.58
N LYS A 235 -14.34 34.70 -8.10
CA LYS A 235 -14.99 35.53 -9.13
C LYS A 235 -15.29 36.95 -8.64
N ALA A 236 -15.33 37.15 -7.33
CA ALA A 236 -15.30 38.45 -6.69
C ALA A 236 -14.16 38.50 -5.66
N LEU A 237 -13.02 39.07 -6.03
CA LEU A 237 -12.00 39.56 -5.10
C LEU A 237 -12.48 40.85 -4.40
N THR A 238 -13.72 40.83 -3.91
CA THR A 238 -14.18 41.83 -2.95
C THR A 238 -13.75 41.38 -1.56
N PRO A 239 -13.49 42.31 -0.63
CA PRO A 239 -13.12 41.95 0.73
C PRO A 239 -14.36 41.40 1.47
N LEU A 240 -14.76 40.18 1.14
CA LEU A 240 -15.96 39.49 1.64
C LEU A 240 -15.88 39.27 3.16
N LEU A 241 -14.67 39.20 3.70
CA LEU A 241 -14.38 38.93 5.11
C LEU A 241 -13.73 40.10 5.86
N CYS A 242 -13.64 41.29 5.24
CA CYS A 242 -13.19 42.49 5.92
C CYS A 242 -14.18 42.88 7.03
N ILE A 243 -13.66 43.10 8.24
CA ILE A 243 -14.42 43.61 9.37
C ILE A 243 -14.33 45.14 9.33
N ARG A 244 -15.48 45.81 9.22
CA ARG A 244 -15.54 47.28 9.13
C ARG A 244 -16.02 47.91 10.43
N ASP A 245 -16.85 47.18 11.18
CA ASP A 245 -17.45 47.60 12.43
C ASP A 245 -16.83 46.84 13.62
N CYS A 246 -16.85 47.47 14.80
CA CYS A 246 -16.36 46.86 16.03
C CYS A 246 -17.24 45.67 16.45
N VAL A 247 -16.65 44.47 16.54
CA VAL A 247 -17.31 43.26 17.01
C VAL A 247 -16.98 43.01 18.49
N ASN A 248 -18.01 42.99 19.34
CA ASN A 248 -17.85 42.88 20.80
C ASN A 248 -17.70 41.43 21.28
N ASN A 249 -18.42 40.47 20.68
CA ASN A 249 -18.43 39.06 21.09
C ASN A 249 -18.34 38.13 19.87
N ILE A 250 -17.39 37.20 19.91
CA ILE A 250 -17.21 36.18 18.88
C ILE A 250 -17.94 34.92 19.34
N ASN A 251 -19.03 34.57 18.65
CA ASN A 251 -19.82 33.38 18.98
C ASN A 251 -19.37 32.19 18.12
N PRO A 252 -19.35 30.96 18.65
CA PRO A 252 -19.06 29.79 17.83
C PRO A 252 -20.12 29.63 16.75
N LEU A 253 -19.68 29.36 15.53
CA LEU A 253 -20.59 29.15 14.39
C LEU A 253 -21.39 27.86 14.57
N ASN A 254 -22.71 27.98 14.69
CA ASN A 254 -23.59 26.82 14.58
C ASN A 254 -23.80 26.48 13.10
N PHE A 255 -23.05 25.48 12.62
CA PHE A 255 -23.10 25.04 11.23
C PHE A 255 -24.50 24.63 10.77
N LEU A 256 -25.32 24.04 11.65
CA LEU A 256 -26.68 23.61 11.29
C LEU A 256 -27.58 24.81 11.03
N MET A 257 -27.49 25.85 11.86
CA MET A 257 -28.21 27.11 11.67
C MET A 257 -27.82 27.78 10.34
N ILE A 258 -26.52 27.78 10.00
CA ILE A 258 -26.01 28.34 8.74
C ILE A 258 -26.60 27.63 7.52
N MET A 259 -26.78 26.32 7.59
CA MET A 259 -27.29 25.54 6.48
C MET A 259 -28.81 25.65 6.29
N GLU A 260 -29.53 26.13 7.30
CA GLU A 260 -30.98 26.40 7.24
C GLU A 260 -31.29 27.81 6.71
N LEU A 261 -30.39 28.77 6.91
CA LEU A 261 -30.52 30.15 6.42
C LEU A 261 -30.52 30.23 4.88
N PRO A 262 -31.29 31.15 4.29
CA PRO A 262 -31.24 31.43 2.85
C PRO A 262 -29.93 32.14 2.49
N ASP A 263 -29.46 31.96 1.25
CA ASP A 263 -28.16 32.47 0.77
C ASP A 263 -28.06 34.00 0.86
N ASP A 264 -29.18 34.70 0.69
CA ASP A 264 -29.29 36.17 0.75
C ASP A 264 -29.46 36.73 2.17
N SER A 265 -29.29 35.91 3.21
CA SER A 265 -29.50 36.38 4.57
C SER A 265 -28.49 37.47 4.97
N SER A 266 -28.96 38.52 5.63
CA SER A 266 -28.11 39.60 6.16
C SER A 266 -27.08 39.12 7.18
N PHE A 267 -27.30 37.93 7.76
CA PHE A 267 -26.37 37.27 8.68
C PHE A 267 -24.99 37.05 8.04
N PHE A 268 -24.93 36.65 6.77
CA PHE A 268 -23.67 36.39 6.07
C PHE A 268 -22.85 37.66 5.78
N SER A 269 -23.52 38.80 5.73
CA SER A 269 -22.88 40.11 5.57
C SER A 269 -22.48 40.75 6.90
N SER A 270 -22.87 40.14 8.03
CA SER A 270 -22.59 40.68 9.36
C SER A 270 -21.12 40.50 9.75
N ASP A 271 -20.55 41.50 10.42
CA ASP A 271 -19.16 41.45 10.88
C ASP A 271 -18.97 40.43 12.01
N ASN A 272 -20.01 40.14 12.79
CA ASN A 272 -20.03 39.04 13.74
C ASN A 272 -19.79 37.68 13.06
N PHE A 273 -20.44 37.42 11.93
CA PHE A 273 -20.22 36.21 11.13
C PHE A 273 -18.78 36.16 10.60
N ARG A 274 -18.28 37.26 10.02
CA ARG A 274 -16.90 37.36 9.51
C ARG A 274 -15.87 37.06 10.59
N ALA A 275 -16.00 37.69 11.76
CA ALA A 275 -15.13 37.46 12.92
C ALA A 275 -15.17 36.00 13.39
N SER A 276 -16.35 35.40 13.40
CA SER A 276 -16.54 34.01 13.83
C SER A 276 -15.95 33.02 12.83
N VAL A 277 -16.08 33.28 11.52
CA VAL A 277 -15.41 32.51 10.47
C VAL A 277 -13.89 32.62 10.62
N LEU A 278 -13.35 33.84 10.77
CA LEU A 278 -11.90 34.04 10.94
C LEU A 278 -11.37 33.30 12.18
N MET A 279 -12.14 33.26 13.27
CA MET A 279 -11.82 32.47 14.44
C MET A 279 -11.71 30.96 14.12
N THR A 280 -12.65 30.40 13.35
CA THR A 280 -12.56 28.99 12.93
C THR A 280 -11.42 28.74 11.94
N VAL A 281 -11.10 29.70 11.07
CA VAL A 281 -9.97 29.62 10.12
C VAL A 281 -8.64 29.59 10.88
N ILE A 282 -8.45 30.42 11.90
CA ILE A 282 -7.21 30.41 12.68
C ILE A 282 -7.06 29.15 13.54
N GLU A 283 -8.15 28.66 14.13
CA GLU A 283 -8.13 27.41 14.90
C GLU A 283 -7.82 26.20 14.01
N THR A 284 -8.43 26.13 12.83
CA THR A 284 -8.14 25.07 11.86
C THR A 284 -6.72 25.16 11.32
N LEU A 285 -6.23 26.37 11.02
CA LEU A 285 -4.85 26.61 10.59
C LEU A 285 -3.85 26.17 11.67
N ARG A 286 -4.09 26.52 12.95
CA ARG A 286 -3.26 26.08 14.08
C ARG A 286 -3.21 24.55 14.15
N GLY A 287 -4.34 23.87 13.95
CA GLY A 287 -4.38 22.42 13.86
C GLY A 287 -3.48 21.86 12.75
N PHE A 288 -3.42 22.50 11.58
CA PHE A 288 -2.53 22.09 10.51
C PHE A 288 -1.05 22.40 10.81
N VAL A 289 -0.75 23.53 11.46
CA VAL A 289 0.60 23.87 11.94
C VAL A 289 1.14 22.78 12.90
N ASP A 290 0.26 22.17 13.69
CA ASP A 290 0.64 21.08 14.59
C ASP A 290 0.84 19.74 13.87
N ILE A 291 -0.03 19.39 12.92
CA ILE A 291 0.10 18.14 12.16
C ILE A 291 1.31 18.18 11.21
N TYR A 292 1.52 19.31 10.54
CA TYR A 292 2.56 19.46 9.52
C TYR A 292 3.90 19.95 10.07
N GLY A 293 4.02 20.10 11.40
CA GLY A 293 5.27 20.52 12.04
C GLY A 293 6.48 19.62 11.73
N GLY A 294 6.26 18.36 11.34
CA GLY A 294 7.34 17.44 10.94
C GLY A 294 7.77 17.51 9.47
N LEU A 295 7.14 18.37 8.64
CA LEU A 295 7.51 18.49 7.23
C LEU A 295 8.78 19.31 7.06
N ASN A 296 9.73 18.83 6.25
CA ASN A 296 10.95 19.58 5.94
C ASN A 296 10.67 20.89 5.17
N SER A 297 9.53 20.98 4.49
CA SER A 297 9.06 22.16 3.75
C SER A 297 8.18 23.08 4.60
N PHE A 298 8.16 22.90 5.92
CA PHE A 298 7.33 23.70 6.82
C PHE A 298 7.62 25.21 6.71
N PRO A 299 8.89 25.69 6.65
CA PRO A 299 9.18 27.11 6.46
C PRO A 299 8.55 27.71 5.22
N GLU A 300 8.66 27.05 4.07
CA GLU A 300 8.14 27.58 2.80
C GLU A 300 6.62 27.67 2.79
N LEU A 301 5.94 26.76 3.49
CA LEU A 301 4.47 26.69 3.53
C LEU A 301 3.87 27.71 4.50
N PHE A 302 4.42 27.83 5.71
CA PHE A 302 3.79 28.58 6.79
C PHE A 302 4.41 29.96 7.05
N LEU A 303 5.64 30.24 6.61
CA LEU A 303 6.23 31.57 6.80
C LEU A 303 5.44 32.69 6.10
N PRO A 304 4.94 32.53 4.86
CA PRO A 304 4.08 33.54 4.24
C PRO A 304 2.78 33.74 5.03
N LEU A 305 2.20 32.66 5.57
CA LEU A 305 0.99 32.74 6.40
C LEU A 305 1.26 33.50 7.70
N ALA A 306 2.40 33.29 8.36
CA ALA A 306 2.74 34.02 9.58
C ALA A 306 2.86 35.55 9.34
N ARG A 307 3.34 35.97 8.16
CA ARG A 307 3.37 37.39 7.78
C ARG A 307 1.96 37.94 7.60
N LEU A 308 1.13 37.24 6.82
CA LEU A 308 -0.27 37.61 6.60
C LEU A 308 -1.06 37.71 7.92
N LEU A 309 -0.83 36.80 8.87
CA LEU A 309 -1.49 36.85 10.19
C LEU A 309 -1.09 38.07 11.01
N LEU A 310 0.18 38.51 10.94
CA LEU A 310 0.64 39.71 11.63
C LEU A 310 0.08 40.98 11.00
N ASP A 311 0.00 41.02 9.67
CA ASP A 311 -0.57 42.15 8.93
C ASP A 311 -2.07 42.29 9.25
N LEU A 312 -2.81 41.17 9.29
CA LEU A 312 -4.22 41.15 9.73
C LEU A 312 -4.39 41.57 11.19
N ALA A 313 -3.47 41.19 12.08
CA ALA A 313 -3.52 41.58 13.49
C ALA A 313 -3.25 43.08 13.73
N GLN A 314 -2.70 43.80 12.74
CA GLN A 314 -2.44 45.24 12.82
C GLN A 314 -3.59 46.11 12.29
N GLN A 315 -4.64 45.51 11.72
CA GLN A 315 -5.80 46.25 11.24
C GLN A 315 -6.59 46.90 12.38
N GLU A 316 -7.04 48.14 12.16
CA GLU A 316 -7.69 48.97 13.19
C GLU A 316 -9.00 48.36 13.72
N ASN A 317 -9.78 47.71 12.86
CA ASN A 317 -11.11 47.18 13.20
C ASN A 317 -11.10 45.72 13.70
N MET A 318 -9.92 45.12 13.88
CA MET A 318 -9.81 43.71 14.26
C MET A 318 -10.11 43.52 15.76
N PRO A 319 -11.03 42.62 16.16
CA PRO A 319 -11.33 42.37 17.57
C PRO A 319 -10.10 41.89 18.37
N ALA A 320 -9.92 42.37 19.60
CA ALA A 320 -8.76 42.06 20.44
C ALA A 320 -8.52 40.54 20.61
N ALA A 321 -9.59 39.76 20.79
CA ALA A 321 -9.51 38.31 20.91
C ALA A 321 -8.94 37.64 19.63
N LEU A 322 -9.28 38.15 18.44
CA LEU A 322 -8.71 37.65 17.17
C LEU A 322 -7.27 38.09 16.99
N GLN A 323 -6.95 39.34 17.34
CA GLN A 323 -5.58 39.84 17.28
C GLN A 323 -4.62 39.00 18.13
N GLU A 324 -5.02 38.64 19.35
CA GLU A 324 -4.23 37.75 20.21
C GLU A 324 -4.02 36.37 19.58
N LYS A 325 -5.06 35.77 19.00
CA LYS A 325 -4.98 34.46 18.36
C LYS A 325 -4.10 34.47 17.11
N PHE A 326 -4.17 35.54 16.31
CA PHE A 326 -3.30 35.71 15.15
C PHE A 326 -1.83 35.88 15.54
N LYS A 327 -1.55 36.68 16.59
CA LYS A 327 -0.20 36.85 17.13
C LYS A 327 0.35 35.54 17.69
N ASP A 328 -0.42 34.83 18.52
CA ASP A 328 -0.06 33.50 19.07
C ASP A 328 0.25 32.50 17.95
N ALA A 329 -0.62 32.37 16.95
CA ALA A 329 -0.40 31.47 15.83
C ALA A 329 0.84 31.85 15.00
N ALA A 330 1.07 33.14 14.75
CA ALA A 330 2.24 33.62 14.02
C ALA A 330 3.54 33.36 14.79
N GLU A 331 3.55 33.55 16.11
CA GLU A 331 4.69 33.25 16.98
C GLU A 331 5.02 31.74 17.01
N VAL A 332 4.00 30.89 17.12
CA VAL A 332 4.17 29.42 17.06
C VAL A 332 4.78 29.00 15.72
N ILE A 333 4.32 29.58 14.61
CA ILE A 333 4.88 29.31 13.28
C ILE A 333 6.35 29.75 13.23
N LYS A 334 6.66 30.99 13.62
CA LYS A 334 8.03 31.53 13.60
C LYS A 334 9.00 30.66 14.39
N LYS A 335 8.63 30.28 15.62
CA LYS A 335 9.43 29.40 16.46
C LYS A 335 9.76 28.06 15.76
N LYS A 336 8.75 27.41 15.17
CA LYS A 336 8.95 26.17 14.41
C LYS A 336 9.82 26.39 13.17
N VAL A 337 9.68 27.52 12.49
CA VAL A 337 10.52 27.87 11.33
C VAL A 337 11.99 27.99 11.74
N ASP A 338 12.28 28.65 12.86
CA ASP A 338 13.63 28.78 13.38
C ASP A 338 14.23 27.42 13.76
N GLU A 339 13.45 26.54 14.42
CA GLU A 339 13.85 25.16 14.72
C GLU A 339 14.20 24.37 13.43
N HIS A 340 13.39 24.51 12.38
CA HIS A 340 13.65 23.88 11.07
C HIS A 340 14.89 24.43 10.40
N HIS A 341 15.11 25.75 10.44
CA HIS A 341 16.30 26.38 9.86
C HIS A 341 17.59 25.90 10.53
N MET A 342 17.58 25.69 11.86
CA MET A 342 18.73 25.18 12.59
C MET A 342 19.09 23.73 12.23
N VAL A 343 18.09 22.91 11.91
CA VAL A 343 18.28 21.47 11.59
C VAL A 343 18.43 21.22 10.08
N ARG A 344 18.14 22.22 9.24
CA ARG A 344 18.02 22.06 7.79
C ARG A 344 19.30 21.53 7.14
N ARG A 345 19.15 20.50 6.32
CA ARG A 345 20.24 19.90 5.52
C ARG A 345 19.85 19.84 4.05
N PRO A 346 20.82 19.92 3.12
CA PRO A 346 20.55 19.73 1.70
C PRO A 346 20.05 18.31 1.43
N LEU A 347 19.16 18.16 0.44
CA LEU A 347 18.58 16.87 0.06
C LEU A 347 19.62 15.94 -0.57
N GLN A 348 19.68 14.69 -0.12
CA GLN A 348 20.56 13.65 -0.64
C GLN A 348 19.76 12.45 -1.19
N MET A 349 18.91 12.67 -2.20
CA MET A 349 17.98 11.64 -2.70
C MET A 349 18.67 10.42 -3.34
N HIS A 350 19.85 10.61 -3.92
CA HIS A 350 20.54 9.58 -4.71
C HIS A 350 21.58 8.77 -3.92
N LYS A 351 21.55 8.82 -2.58
CA LYS A 351 22.44 8.02 -1.74
C LYS A 351 22.03 6.55 -1.80
N LYS A 352 22.64 5.78 -2.69
CA LYS A 352 22.42 4.33 -2.83
C LYS A 352 23.41 3.58 -1.95
N ASN A 353 22.93 2.54 -1.28
CA ASN A 353 23.82 1.58 -0.63
C ASN A 353 24.60 0.82 -1.72
N PRO A 354 25.92 0.61 -1.55
CA PRO A 354 26.71 -0.15 -2.51
C PRO A 354 26.15 -1.57 -2.62
N VAL A 355 25.99 -2.05 -3.87
CA VAL A 355 25.48 -3.40 -4.12
C VAL A 355 26.54 -4.41 -3.64
N PRO A 356 26.17 -5.38 -2.78
CA PRO A 356 27.11 -6.39 -2.34
C PRO A 356 27.57 -7.26 -3.51
N ILE A 357 28.81 -7.76 -3.43
CA ILE A 357 29.36 -8.68 -4.44
C ILE A 357 28.46 -9.92 -4.50
N LYS A 358 28.10 -10.35 -5.71
CA LYS A 358 27.28 -11.55 -5.93
C LYS A 358 28.02 -12.77 -5.39
N LEU A 359 27.49 -13.37 -4.34
CA LEU A 359 27.99 -14.64 -3.82
C LEU A 359 27.51 -15.77 -4.74
N LEU A 360 28.40 -16.67 -5.10
CA LEU A 360 28.08 -17.89 -5.85
C LEU A 360 28.14 -19.08 -4.91
N ASN A 361 27.15 -19.94 -4.99
CA ASN A 361 27.17 -21.18 -4.21
C ASN A 361 28.19 -22.14 -4.84
N PRO A 362 29.20 -22.59 -4.08
CA PRO A 362 30.15 -23.56 -4.60
C PRO A 362 29.42 -24.86 -4.94
N LYS A 363 29.73 -25.42 -6.10
CA LYS A 363 29.23 -26.75 -6.48
C LYS A 363 30.18 -27.80 -5.91
N PHE A 364 29.72 -28.52 -4.89
CA PHE A 364 30.43 -29.65 -4.30
C PHE A 364 29.43 -30.77 -3.96
N GLU A 365 29.96 -31.95 -3.71
CA GLU A 365 29.19 -33.09 -3.20
C GLU A 365 29.43 -33.22 -1.70
N GLU A 366 28.37 -33.34 -0.91
CA GLU A 366 28.48 -33.43 0.55
C GLU A 366 29.29 -34.66 1.00
N ASN A 367 29.15 -35.78 0.28
CA ASN A 367 29.83 -37.05 0.58
C ASN A 367 30.86 -37.40 -0.51
N PHE A 368 31.83 -36.52 -0.75
CA PHE A 368 32.87 -36.74 -1.75
C PHE A 368 33.81 -37.89 -1.38
N VAL A 369 33.92 -38.87 -2.28
CA VAL A 369 34.82 -40.02 -2.18
C VAL A 369 35.74 -40.02 -3.38
N LYS A 370 37.05 -39.93 -3.12
CA LYS A 370 38.08 -39.91 -4.15
C LYS A 370 38.02 -41.18 -5.01
N GLY A 371 37.81 -41.03 -6.32
CA GLY A 371 37.79 -42.12 -7.29
C GLY A 371 36.41 -42.66 -7.66
N ARG A 372 35.34 -42.16 -7.02
CA ARG A 372 33.96 -42.39 -7.46
C ARG A 372 33.61 -41.43 -8.60
N ASP A 373 32.85 -41.91 -9.58
CA ASP A 373 32.27 -41.08 -10.64
C ASP A 373 30.89 -40.61 -10.19
N TYR A 374 30.66 -39.29 -10.27
CA TYR A 374 29.44 -38.63 -9.83
C TYR A 374 28.70 -37.96 -11.00
N ASP A 375 28.91 -38.47 -12.22
CA ASP A 375 28.10 -38.09 -13.39
C ASP A 375 26.61 -38.32 -13.06
N PRO A 376 25.74 -37.29 -13.19
CA PRO A 376 24.31 -37.43 -12.93
C PRO A 376 23.64 -38.44 -13.87
N ASP A 377 24.22 -38.67 -15.04
CA ASP A 377 23.74 -39.64 -16.03
C ASP A 377 24.33 -41.02 -15.79
N ARG A 378 23.48 -41.94 -15.35
CA ARG A 378 23.86 -43.30 -14.97
C ARG A 378 24.37 -44.11 -16.16
N GLU A 379 23.75 -43.97 -17.33
CA GLU A 379 24.13 -44.74 -18.52
C GLU A 379 25.55 -44.38 -18.98
N ARG A 380 25.88 -43.08 -18.94
CA ARG A 380 27.24 -42.61 -19.25
C ARG A 380 28.28 -43.10 -18.23
N ALA A 381 27.95 -43.07 -16.94
CA ALA A 381 28.83 -43.56 -15.89
C ALA A 381 29.10 -45.07 -16.03
N GLU A 382 28.05 -45.87 -16.27
CA GLU A 382 28.16 -47.32 -16.46
C GLU A 382 28.94 -47.68 -17.72
N ALA A 383 28.68 -47.02 -18.85
CA ALA A 383 29.43 -47.23 -20.08
C ALA A 383 30.93 -46.95 -19.91
N ARG A 384 31.28 -45.88 -19.18
CA ARG A 384 32.69 -45.57 -18.84
C ARG A 384 33.30 -46.63 -17.93
N LYS A 385 32.55 -47.09 -16.91
CA LYS A 385 32.98 -48.16 -16.00
C LYS A 385 33.28 -49.46 -16.77
N LEU A 386 32.38 -49.88 -17.66
CA LEU A 386 32.56 -51.06 -18.51
C LEU A 386 33.77 -50.93 -19.43
N LYS A 387 33.93 -49.78 -20.11
CA LYS A 387 35.11 -49.52 -20.95
C LYS A 387 36.42 -49.61 -20.16
N LYS A 388 36.44 -49.11 -18.92
CA LYS A 388 37.61 -49.20 -18.03
C LYS A 388 37.92 -50.64 -17.63
N LEU A 389 36.90 -51.44 -17.33
CA LEU A 389 37.04 -52.87 -17.03
C LEU A 389 37.59 -53.63 -18.24
N ILE A 390 36.99 -53.48 -19.42
CA ILE A 390 37.46 -54.11 -20.66
C ILE A 390 38.95 -53.79 -20.91
N LYS A 391 39.35 -52.53 -20.76
CA LYS A 391 40.75 -52.12 -20.97
C LYS A 391 41.69 -52.71 -19.92
N ARG A 392 41.24 -52.88 -18.67
CA ARG A 392 42.03 -53.49 -17.59
C ARG A 392 42.21 -54.98 -17.85
N GLU A 393 41.14 -55.69 -18.15
CA GLU A 393 41.15 -57.12 -18.45
C GLU A 393 41.98 -57.41 -19.71
N ALA A 394 41.78 -56.64 -20.79
CA ALA A 394 42.57 -56.79 -22.01
C ALA A 394 44.08 -56.58 -21.76
N LYS A 395 44.45 -55.59 -20.92
CA LYS A 395 45.85 -55.39 -20.52
C LYS A 395 46.37 -56.52 -19.63
N GLY A 396 45.55 -57.06 -18.74
CA GLY A 396 45.88 -58.21 -17.89
C GLY A 396 46.15 -59.46 -18.72
N ALA A 397 45.20 -59.84 -19.56
CA ALA A 397 45.31 -60.97 -20.48
C ALA A 397 46.53 -60.84 -21.40
N ALA A 398 46.76 -59.66 -21.98
CA ALA A 398 47.95 -59.43 -22.82
C ALA A 398 49.27 -59.56 -22.05
N ARG A 399 49.30 -59.25 -20.75
CA ARG A 399 50.49 -59.45 -19.91
C ARG A 399 50.74 -60.92 -19.60
N GLU A 400 49.70 -61.67 -19.27
CA GLU A 400 49.82 -63.11 -19.03
C GLU A 400 50.24 -63.86 -20.29
N LEU A 401 49.62 -63.57 -21.44
CA LEU A 401 50.04 -64.15 -22.73
C LEU A 401 51.51 -63.87 -23.07
N ARG A 402 52.03 -62.70 -22.70
CA ARG A 402 53.46 -62.38 -22.88
C ARG A 402 54.36 -63.19 -21.96
N LYS A 403 53.95 -63.41 -20.70
CA LYS A 403 54.68 -64.26 -19.75
C LYS A 403 54.68 -65.71 -20.20
N ASP A 404 53.53 -66.23 -20.64
CA ASP A 404 53.39 -67.60 -21.14
C ASP A 404 54.24 -67.81 -22.39
N ASN A 405 54.26 -66.84 -23.31
CA ASN A 405 55.09 -66.91 -24.49
C ASN A 405 56.60 -66.92 -24.12
N TYR A 406 57.01 -66.08 -23.16
CA TYR A 406 58.38 -66.09 -22.65
C TYR A 406 58.74 -67.44 -22.01
N PHE A 407 57.84 -68.00 -21.20
CA PHE A 407 58.01 -69.31 -20.58
C PHE A 407 58.12 -70.43 -21.62
N LEU A 408 57.21 -70.48 -22.60
CA LEU A 408 57.25 -71.46 -23.69
C LEU A 408 58.52 -71.33 -24.54
N SER A 409 59.00 -70.10 -24.77
CA SER A 409 60.28 -69.88 -25.45
C SER A 409 61.44 -70.51 -24.69
N GLN A 410 61.52 -70.29 -23.37
CA GLN A 410 62.55 -70.89 -22.52
C GLN A 410 62.48 -72.43 -22.50
N VAL A 411 61.27 -73.01 -22.45
CA VAL A 411 61.10 -74.47 -22.51
C VAL A 411 61.58 -75.01 -23.86
N LYS A 412 61.17 -74.39 -24.98
CA LYS A 412 61.62 -74.78 -26.32
C LYS A 412 63.13 -74.63 -26.51
N GLU A 413 63.74 -73.60 -25.94
CA GLU A 413 65.19 -73.41 -25.97
C GLU A 413 65.91 -74.52 -25.21
N LYS A 414 65.41 -74.91 -24.03
CA LYS A 414 65.94 -76.07 -23.27
C LYS A 414 65.80 -77.38 -24.06
N GLU A 415 64.63 -77.65 -24.63
CA GLU A 415 64.41 -78.84 -25.48
C GLU A 415 65.35 -78.87 -26.69
N LYS A 416 65.54 -77.72 -27.36
CA LYS A 416 66.48 -77.60 -28.47
C LYS A 416 67.93 -77.80 -28.03
N ALA A 417 68.32 -77.29 -26.86
CA ALA A 417 69.65 -77.49 -26.30
C ALA A 417 69.92 -78.97 -26.02
N MET A 418 68.98 -79.66 -25.34
CA MET A 418 69.06 -81.11 -25.10
C MET A 418 69.18 -81.90 -26.42
N LEU A 419 68.34 -81.60 -27.42
CA LEU A 419 68.43 -82.24 -28.73
C LEU A 419 69.74 -81.94 -29.47
N ALA A 420 70.31 -80.75 -29.28
CA ALA A 420 71.60 -80.39 -29.86
C ALA A 420 72.75 -81.11 -29.18
N GLU A 421 72.71 -81.25 -27.84
CA GLU A 421 73.63 -82.06 -27.06
C GLU A 421 73.58 -83.53 -27.48
N GLU A 422 72.38 -84.13 -27.57
CA GLU A 422 72.22 -85.50 -28.08
C GLU A 422 72.79 -85.69 -29.50
N LYS A 423 72.57 -84.71 -30.40
CA LYS A 423 73.14 -84.74 -31.75
C LYS A 423 74.65 -84.59 -31.72
N ALA A 424 75.19 -83.71 -30.88
CA ALA A 424 76.63 -83.48 -30.73
C ALA A 424 77.32 -84.72 -30.14
N GLU A 425 76.71 -85.41 -29.17
CA GLU A 425 77.20 -86.68 -28.65
C GLU A 425 77.18 -87.78 -29.72
N LYS A 426 76.08 -87.92 -30.48
CA LYS A 426 76.01 -88.87 -31.61
C LYS A 426 77.07 -88.57 -32.67
N PHE A 427 77.24 -87.30 -33.03
CA PHE A 427 78.27 -86.86 -33.96
C PHE A 427 79.68 -87.09 -33.41
N GLY A 428 79.90 -86.83 -32.12
CA GLY A 428 81.16 -87.09 -31.42
C GLY A 428 81.53 -88.57 -31.43
N LYS A 429 80.57 -89.46 -31.13
CA LYS A 429 80.74 -90.92 -31.26
C LYS A 429 81.09 -91.33 -32.69
N ALA A 430 80.38 -90.79 -33.68
CA ALA A 430 80.67 -91.07 -35.09
C ALA A 430 82.06 -90.55 -35.51
N LYS A 431 82.47 -89.37 -35.05
CA LYS A 431 83.80 -88.79 -35.32
C LYS A 431 84.91 -89.57 -34.63
N ALA A 432 84.72 -89.99 -33.39
CA ALA A 432 85.66 -90.85 -32.66
C ALA A 432 85.85 -92.17 -33.40
N PHE A 433 84.77 -92.81 -33.85
CA PHE A 433 84.82 -93.99 -34.70
C PHE A 433 85.61 -93.77 -36.01
N LEU A 434 85.39 -92.64 -36.69
CA LEU A 434 86.16 -92.28 -37.89
C LEU A 434 87.65 -92.01 -37.58
N GLN A 435 87.96 -91.37 -36.45
CA GLN A 435 89.34 -91.14 -36.01
C GLN A 435 90.06 -92.42 -35.63
N GLU A 436 89.36 -93.38 -35.00
CA GLU A 436 89.89 -94.73 -34.76
C GLU A 436 90.23 -95.43 -36.07
N GLN A 437 89.36 -95.33 -37.10
CA GLN A 437 89.69 -95.85 -38.43
C GLN A 437 90.91 -95.15 -39.05
N GLU A 438 91.01 -93.83 -38.96
CA GLU A 438 92.15 -93.08 -39.47
C GLU A 438 93.45 -93.45 -38.73
N HIS A 439 93.40 -93.60 -37.41
CA HIS A 439 94.52 -94.05 -36.59
C HIS A 439 94.94 -95.48 -36.97
N ALA A 440 94.00 -96.41 -37.15
CA ALA A 440 94.29 -97.77 -37.63
C ALA A 440 94.98 -97.75 -39.02
N PHE A 441 94.56 -96.84 -39.90
CA PHE A 441 95.21 -96.63 -41.20
C PHE A 441 96.63 -96.06 -41.09
N LYS A 442 96.84 -95.03 -40.26
CA LYS A 442 98.14 -94.35 -40.10
C LYS A 442 99.16 -95.16 -39.29
N SER A 443 98.73 -95.88 -38.25
CA SER A 443 99.59 -96.75 -37.41
C SER A 443 100.10 -98.00 -38.12
N GLY A 444 99.70 -98.21 -39.39
CA GLY A 444 100.25 -99.26 -40.23
C GLY A 444 99.71 -100.66 -39.92
N GLN A 445 98.67 -100.80 -39.08
CA GLN A 445 97.92 -102.04 -38.93
C GLN A 445 97.31 -102.52 -40.26
N LEU A 446 97.11 -101.60 -41.22
CA LEU A 446 96.70 -101.88 -42.60
C LEU A 446 97.87 -101.99 -43.60
N GLY A 447 99.12 -102.12 -43.13
CA GLY A 447 100.29 -102.53 -43.93
C GLY A 447 100.85 -101.46 -44.87
N ARG A 448 101.90 -100.73 -44.43
CA ARG A 448 102.73 -99.92 -45.35
C ARG A 448 103.88 -100.76 -45.92
N GLY A 449 103.87 -100.91 -47.24
CA GLY A 449 104.77 -101.78 -48.02
C GLY A 449 106.27 -101.53 -47.79
N ARG A 450 106.98 -102.61 -47.46
CA ARG A 450 108.44 -102.70 -47.52
C ARG A 450 108.92 -102.47 -48.96
N LYS A 451 109.73 -101.43 -49.17
CA LYS A 451 110.55 -101.25 -50.39
C LYS A 451 111.66 -102.31 -50.43
N ARG A 452 111.70 -103.12 -51.49
CA ARG A 452 112.88 -103.93 -51.87
C ARG A 452 113.97 -103.02 -52.46
N ARG A 453 115.22 -103.18 -52.03
CA ARG A 453 116.44 -102.77 -52.77
C ARG A 453 117.38 -103.99 -52.84
N LYS A 454 118.19 -104.01 -53.90
CA LYS A 454 119.18 -105.04 -54.29
C LYS A 454 119.94 -105.65 -53.12
#